data_AF-A0A532C3C7-F1
#
_entry.id   AF-A0A532C3C7-F1
#
_cell.length_a   1.000
_cell.length_b   1.000
_cell.length_c   1.000
_cell.angle_alpha   90.00
_cell.angle_beta   90.00
_cell.angle_gamma   90.00
#
_symmetry.space_group_name_H-M   'P 1'
#
loop_
_entity.id
_entity.type
_entity.pdbx_description
1 polymer ?
#
loop_
_entity_poly.entity_id
_entity_poly.type
_entity_poly.pdbx_seq_one_letter_code
_entity_poly.pdbx_strand_id
1 'polypeptide(L)'
;MKLSHDYDVKPFDLHGLVGISDRTLEMHLKLYEGYVKAANQLTSQIGEMLKDGRIDQEEMPAYSELTRRLGFEYNGMVLHEYYFENLTKSGTNKPDQSSAFVKAAEDSFGTYDMWKLDFSSVGKMRGVGWAICYVNPHNGRLSNHWISLHENGNIAGFIPALVMDVWEHAYLLDYKPSERASYIEAFFANIDWKSVERRLQLYEPALVEAVSLVEMITEDLIAERIAIDSYREMIAYVGTDDPTTRKVLEGILAQEEEHAEDLASLLKELGP
;
A
#
# COMPACT_ATOMS: atom_id res chain seq x y z
N MET A 1 -16.51 6.39 -17.02
CA MET A 1 -15.21 6.40 -16.31
C MET A 1 -14.13 6.77 -17.33
N LYS A 2 -13.39 7.87 -17.15
CA LYS A 2 -12.17 8.09 -17.93
C LYS A 2 -11.10 7.17 -17.31
N LEU A 3 -10.95 5.96 -17.83
CA LEU A 3 -9.80 5.12 -17.51
C LEU A 3 -8.60 5.74 -18.21
N SER A 4 -7.94 6.70 -17.55
CA SER A 4 -6.76 7.36 -18.10
C SER A 4 -5.51 6.76 -17.48
N HIS A 5 -4.74 6.09 -18.34
CA HIS A 5 -3.41 5.50 -18.21
C HIS A 5 -3.41 3.98 -18.05
N ASP A 6 -3.01 3.32 -19.14
CA ASP A 6 -2.52 1.95 -19.12
C ASP A 6 -1.32 1.87 -18.17
N TYR A 7 -1.17 0.74 -17.48
CA TYR A 7 0.01 0.44 -16.67
C TYR A 7 1.21 0.18 -17.58
N ASP A 8 2.33 0.86 -17.31
CA ASP A 8 3.61 0.60 -17.95
C ASP A 8 4.39 -0.47 -17.16
N VAL A 9 5.16 -1.29 -17.88
CA VAL A 9 6.10 -2.22 -17.26
C VAL A 9 7.18 -1.42 -16.55
N LYS A 10 7.30 -1.57 -15.22
CA LYS A 10 8.37 -0.95 -14.45
C LYS A 10 9.71 -1.62 -14.76
N PRO A 11 10.78 -0.84 -15.00
CA PRO A 11 12.12 -1.40 -15.19
C PRO A 11 12.74 -1.80 -13.86
N PHE A 12 13.33 -2.99 -13.81
CA PHE A 12 14.07 -3.51 -12.65
C PHE A 12 15.48 -3.93 -13.08
N ASP A 13 16.52 -3.31 -12.49
CA ASP A 13 17.91 -3.71 -12.72
C ASP A 13 18.35 -4.78 -11.69
N LEU A 14 17.78 -5.98 -11.82
CA LEU A 14 18.10 -7.13 -10.99
C LEU A 14 18.96 -8.13 -11.76
N HIS A 15 20.16 -8.38 -11.24
CA HIS A 15 21.07 -9.43 -11.71
C HIS A 15 22.12 -9.68 -10.62
N GLY A 16 22.77 -10.84 -10.62
CA GLY A 16 23.84 -11.19 -9.68
C GLY A 16 23.40 -11.26 -8.23
N LEU A 17 22.13 -11.60 -7.97
CA LEU A 17 21.62 -11.78 -6.60
C LEU A 17 22.22 -13.03 -5.95
N VAL A 18 22.32 -13.02 -4.61
CA VAL A 18 22.85 -14.14 -3.84
C VAL A 18 21.82 -15.25 -3.75
N GLY A 19 22.03 -16.36 -4.46
CA GLY A 19 21.14 -17.53 -4.40
C GLY A 19 19.89 -17.44 -5.28
N ILE A 20 19.68 -16.35 -6.01
CA ILE A 20 18.63 -16.23 -7.02
C ILE A 20 19.32 -15.96 -8.36
N SER A 21 19.24 -16.90 -9.30
CA SER A 21 19.99 -16.77 -10.55
C SER A 21 19.37 -15.75 -11.51
N ASP A 22 20.21 -15.19 -12.39
CA ASP A 22 19.75 -14.28 -13.46
C ASP A 22 18.71 -14.94 -14.37
N ARG A 23 18.79 -16.27 -14.54
CA ARG A 23 17.82 -17.04 -15.32
C ARG A 23 16.45 -17.08 -14.63
N THR A 24 16.41 -17.22 -13.31
CA THR A 24 15.18 -17.11 -12.52
C THR A 24 14.61 -15.71 -12.65
N LEU A 25 15.43 -14.67 -12.49
CA LEU A 25 15.00 -13.28 -12.62
C LEU A 25 14.44 -12.95 -14.01
N GLU A 26 15.11 -13.37 -15.08
CA GLU A 26 14.65 -13.17 -16.46
C GLU A 26 13.27 -13.81 -16.70
N MET A 27 13.09 -15.06 -16.24
CA MET A 27 11.80 -15.74 -16.34
C MET A 27 10.72 -15.00 -15.54
N HIS A 28 11.04 -14.59 -14.31
CA HIS A 28 10.10 -13.98 -13.37
C HIS A 28 9.65 -12.60 -13.85
N LEU A 29 10.57 -11.79 -14.38
CA LEU A 29 10.26 -10.48 -14.98
C LEU A 29 9.37 -10.61 -16.22
N LYS A 30 9.63 -11.61 -17.07
CA LYS A 30 8.78 -11.88 -18.25
C LYS A 30 7.37 -12.31 -17.87
N LEU A 31 7.23 -13.05 -16.77
CA LEU A 31 5.94 -13.43 -16.22
C LEU A 31 5.19 -12.20 -15.69
N TYR A 32 5.88 -11.30 -14.98
CA TYR A 32 5.34 -10.00 -14.56
C TYR A 32 4.86 -9.12 -15.73
N GLU A 33 5.61 -9.03 -16.83
CA GLU A 33 5.16 -8.32 -18.03
C GLU A 33 3.83 -8.86 -18.58
N GLY A 34 3.59 -10.16 -18.40
CA GLY A 34 2.32 -10.81 -18.73
C GLY A 34 1.15 -10.24 -17.91
N TYR A 35 1.33 -10.10 -16.59
CA TYR A 35 0.32 -9.52 -15.70
C TYR A 35 0.01 -8.07 -16.06
N VAL A 36 1.02 -7.25 -16.36
CA VAL A 36 0.83 -5.86 -16.80
C VAL A 36 -0.06 -5.80 -18.05
N LYS A 37 0.26 -6.61 -19.07
CA LYS A 37 -0.51 -6.68 -20.32
C LYS A 37 -1.94 -7.16 -20.06
N ALA A 38 -2.12 -8.18 -19.23
CA ALA A 38 -3.43 -8.73 -18.91
C ALA A 38 -4.30 -7.76 -18.11
N ALA A 39 -3.73 -7.05 -17.12
CA ALA A 39 -4.43 -6.03 -16.35
C ALA A 39 -4.94 -4.89 -17.24
N ASN A 40 -4.11 -4.40 -18.18
CA ASN A 40 -4.51 -3.39 -19.16
C ASN A 40 -5.63 -3.90 -20.09
N GLN A 41 -5.48 -5.11 -20.63
CA GLN A 41 -6.49 -5.71 -21.51
C GLN A 41 -7.84 -5.87 -20.82
N LEU A 42 -7.87 -6.38 -19.59
CA LEU A 42 -9.10 -6.55 -18.82
C LEU A 42 -9.74 -5.21 -18.47
N THR A 43 -8.94 -4.24 -18.04
CA THR A 43 -9.41 -2.89 -17.74
C THR A 43 -10.05 -2.23 -18.95
N SER A 44 -9.43 -2.38 -20.13
CA SER A 44 -9.98 -1.91 -21.41
C SER A 44 -11.31 -2.61 -21.75
N GLN A 45 -11.36 -3.94 -21.71
CA GLN A 45 -12.58 -4.70 -22.01
C GLN A 45 -13.74 -4.36 -21.07
N ILE A 46 -13.48 -4.25 -19.77
CA ILE A 46 -14.49 -3.83 -18.77
C ILE A 46 -14.93 -2.39 -19.06
N GLY A 47 -13.99 -1.50 -19.35
CA GLY A 47 -14.26 -0.12 -19.73
C GLY A 47 -15.14 -0.01 -20.99
N GLU A 48 -14.94 -0.88 -21.98
CA GLU A 48 -15.76 -0.95 -23.19
C GLU A 48 -17.19 -1.40 -22.88
N MET A 49 -17.37 -2.43 -22.05
CA MET A 49 -18.69 -2.89 -21.62
C MET A 49 -19.47 -1.80 -20.86
N LEU A 50 -18.77 -0.91 -20.15
CA LEU A 50 -19.37 0.19 -19.39
C LEU A 50 -19.78 1.40 -20.24
N LYS A 51 -19.36 1.50 -21.51
CA LYS A 51 -19.54 2.72 -22.34
C LYS A 51 -21.01 3.13 -22.49
N ASP A 52 -21.91 2.16 -22.60
CA ASP A 52 -23.33 2.41 -22.84
C ASP A 52 -24.14 2.62 -21.54
N GLY A 53 -23.48 2.56 -20.37
CA GLY A 53 -24.09 2.79 -19.05
C GLY A 53 -25.13 1.74 -18.65
N ARG A 54 -25.19 0.61 -19.36
CA ARG A 54 -26.08 -0.51 -19.07
C ARG A 54 -25.25 -1.71 -18.64
N ILE A 55 -25.36 -2.07 -17.36
CA ILE A 55 -24.80 -3.29 -16.82
C ILE A 55 -25.95 -4.06 -16.17
N ASP A 56 -26.17 -5.27 -16.65
CA ASP A 56 -27.10 -6.22 -16.06
C ASP A 56 -26.32 -7.50 -15.71
N GLN A 57 -26.31 -7.90 -14.44
CA GLN A 57 -25.50 -9.03 -13.99
C GLN A 57 -26.09 -10.39 -14.39
N GLU A 58 -27.41 -10.44 -14.65
CA GLU A 58 -28.09 -11.67 -15.09
C GLU A 58 -27.89 -11.89 -16.59
N GLU A 59 -27.85 -10.80 -17.37
CA GLU A 59 -27.68 -10.85 -18.82
C GLU A 59 -26.21 -10.75 -19.28
N MET A 60 -25.30 -10.25 -18.44
CA MET A 60 -23.88 -10.03 -18.78
C MET A 60 -22.90 -10.80 -17.87
N PRO A 61 -22.97 -12.15 -17.82
CA PRO A 61 -22.07 -12.95 -16.97
C PRO A 61 -20.58 -12.74 -17.30
N ALA A 62 -20.25 -12.38 -18.54
CA ALA A 62 -18.89 -12.05 -18.95
C ALA A 62 -18.31 -10.85 -18.18
N TYR A 63 -19.11 -9.82 -17.90
CA TYR A 63 -18.67 -8.66 -17.11
C TYR A 63 -18.22 -9.09 -15.70
N SER A 64 -19.02 -9.95 -15.05
CA SER A 64 -18.73 -10.48 -13.72
C SER A 64 -17.44 -11.30 -13.68
N GLU A 65 -17.22 -12.17 -14.67
CA GLU A 65 -16.00 -12.98 -14.76
C GLU A 65 -14.75 -12.13 -15.07
N LEU A 66 -14.84 -11.16 -15.97
CA LEU A 66 -13.73 -10.26 -16.27
C LEU A 66 -13.36 -9.41 -15.05
N THR A 67 -14.37 -8.91 -14.32
CA THR A 67 -14.16 -8.14 -13.08
C THR A 67 -13.49 -8.99 -12.00
N ARG A 68 -13.89 -10.27 -11.85
CA ARG A 68 -13.23 -11.19 -10.92
C ARG A 68 -11.80 -11.49 -11.33
N ARG A 69 -11.57 -11.74 -12.64
CA ARG A 69 -10.24 -12.02 -13.19
C ARG A 69 -9.30 -10.82 -13.07
N LEU A 70 -9.82 -9.59 -13.18
CA LEU A 70 -9.03 -8.38 -12.99
C LEU A 70 -8.36 -8.38 -11.61
N GLY A 71 -9.03 -8.86 -10.57
CA GLY A 71 -8.43 -9.01 -9.25
C GLY A 71 -7.16 -9.89 -9.25
N PHE A 72 -7.18 -11.02 -9.96
CA PHE A 72 -6.02 -11.91 -10.08
C PHE A 72 -4.87 -11.25 -10.86
N GLU A 73 -5.14 -10.69 -12.05
CA GLU A 73 -4.10 -10.10 -12.91
C GLU A 73 -3.52 -8.81 -12.30
N TYR A 74 -4.37 -7.96 -11.72
CA TYR A 74 -3.95 -6.70 -11.10
C TYR A 74 -3.09 -6.94 -9.86
N ASN A 75 -3.51 -7.85 -8.96
CA ASN A 75 -2.67 -8.21 -7.82
C ASN A 75 -1.40 -8.95 -8.27
N GLY A 76 -1.48 -9.77 -9.33
CA GLY A 76 -0.30 -10.39 -9.95
C GLY A 76 0.72 -9.32 -10.36
N MET A 77 0.29 -8.26 -11.05
CA MET A 77 1.14 -7.13 -11.41
C MET A 77 1.72 -6.43 -10.18
N VAL A 78 0.88 -5.95 -9.27
CA VAL A 78 1.29 -5.10 -8.13
C VAL A 78 2.18 -5.86 -7.14
N LEU A 79 1.88 -7.12 -6.83
CA LEU A 79 2.69 -7.90 -5.89
C LEU A 79 4.08 -8.24 -6.46
N HIS A 80 4.19 -8.46 -7.78
CA HIS A 80 5.49 -8.64 -8.42
C HIS A 80 6.31 -7.35 -8.40
N GLU A 81 5.68 -6.18 -8.61
CA GLU A 81 6.39 -4.90 -8.46
C GLU A 81 6.95 -4.73 -7.05
N TYR A 82 6.13 -4.98 -6.02
CA TYR A 82 6.61 -4.94 -4.63
C TYR A 82 7.74 -5.94 -4.38
N TYR A 83 7.63 -7.16 -4.90
CA TYR A 83 8.66 -8.20 -4.77
C TYR A 83 9.98 -7.77 -5.41
N PHE A 84 9.98 -7.29 -6.66
CA PHE A 84 11.21 -6.87 -7.32
C PHE A 84 11.81 -5.60 -6.68
N GLU A 85 10.98 -4.65 -6.25
CA GLU A 85 11.42 -3.48 -5.47
C GLU A 85 12.01 -3.88 -4.10
N ASN A 86 11.67 -5.06 -3.56
CA ASN A 86 12.29 -5.58 -2.34
C ASN A 86 13.67 -6.18 -2.56
N LEU A 87 14.14 -6.33 -3.80
CA LEU A 87 15.40 -7.00 -4.09
C LEU A 87 16.48 -6.02 -4.54
N THR A 88 17.71 -6.26 -4.12
CA THR A 88 18.87 -5.50 -4.59
C THR A 88 20.16 -6.31 -4.50
N LYS A 89 21.11 -6.03 -5.40
CA LYS A 89 22.48 -6.61 -5.39
C LYS A 89 23.25 -6.31 -4.11
N SER A 90 22.91 -5.21 -3.45
CA SER A 90 23.54 -4.75 -2.22
C SER A 90 22.70 -5.09 -0.99
N GLY A 91 21.88 -6.14 -1.08
CA GLY A 91 21.00 -6.55 -0.01
C GLY A 91 21.78 -6.96 1.22
N THR A 92 21.13 -6.84 2.38
CA THR A 92 21.71 -7.26 3.65
C THR A 92 20.79 -8.28 4.31
N ASN A 93 21.38 -9.30 4.93
CA ASN A 93 20.62 -10.35 5.65
C ASN A 93 19.72 -9.80 6.77
N LYS A 94 20.01 -8.60 7.26
CA LYS A 94 19.28 -7.91 8.32
C LYS A 94 19.26 -6.40 8.03
N PRO A 95 18.19 -5.68 8.41
CA PRO A 95 18.16 -4.22 8.42
C PRO A 95 19.13 -3.67 9.49
N ASP A 96 19.35 -2.35 9.45
CA ASP A 96 20.06 -1.67 10.54
C ASP A 96 19.27 -1.80 11.85
N GLN A 97 19.95 -2.06 12.98
CA GLN A 97 19.28 -2.26 14.27
C GLN A 97 18.49 -1.02 14.73
N SER A 98 18.87 0.17 14.27
CA SER A 98 18.20 1.44 14.56
C SER A 98 17.10 1.81 13.55
N SER A 99 16.81 0.93 12.59
CA SER A 99 15.84 1.21 11.53
C SER A 99 14.40 1.21 12.05
N ALA A 100 13.49 1.94 11.37
CA ALA A 100 12.10 2.02 11.80
C ALA A 100 11.40 0.66 11.65
N PHE A 101 11.81 -0.15 10.68
CA PHE A 101 11.33 -1.52 10.56
C PHE A 101 11.70 -2.40 11.75
N VAL A 102 12.94 -2.36 12.23
CA VAL A 102 13.35 -3.14 13.41
C VAL A 102 12.52 -2.73 14.62
N LYS A 103 12.36 -1.44 14.86
CA LYS A 103 11.51 -0.92 15.94
C LYS A 103 10.07 -1.42 15.80
N ALA A 104 9.46 -1.29 14.63
CA ALA A 104 8.08 -1.75 14.39
C ALA A 104 7.93 -3.27 14.56
N ALA A 105 8.95 -4.05 14.17
CA ALA A 105 8.99 -5.49 14.38
C ALA A 105 9.10 -5.85 15.87
N GLU A 106 9.95 -5.16 16.64
CA GLU A 106 10.09 -5.34 18.08
C GLU A 106 8.81 -4.95 18.83
N ASP A 107 8.16 -3.85 18.43
CA ASP A 107 6.88 -3.40 19.01
C ASP A 107 5.71 -4.36 18.74
N SER A 108 5.81 -5.16 17.67
CA SER A 108 4.75 -6.07 17.22
C SER A 108 4.98 -7.53 17.62
N PHE A 109 6.24 -7.99 17.64
CA PHE A 109 6.63 -9.39 17.85
C PHE A 109 7.58 -9.60 19.05
N GLY A 110 7.99 -8.52 19.72
CA GLY A 110 8.92 -8.54 20.86
C GLY A 110 10.39 -8.48 20.44
N THR A 111 10.80 -9.21 19.39
CA THR A 111 12.15 -9.13 18.80
C THR A 111 12.11 -9.25 17.28
N TYR A 112 13.11 -8.68 16.59
CA TYR A 112 13.27 -8.89 15.14
C TYR A 112 13.42 -10.38 14.79
N ASP A 113 14.15 -11.15 15.59
CA ASP A 113 14.34 -12.58 15.31
C ASP A 113 13.03 -13.37 15.45
N MET A 114 12.12 -12.96 16.35
CA MET A 114 10.76 -13.52 16.43
C MET A 114 9.92 -13.15 15.21
N TRP A 115 10.01 -11.90 14.73
CA TRP A 115 9.37 -11.50 13.48
C TRP A 115 9.91 -12.31 12.29
N LYS A 116 11.24 -12.46 12.15
CA LYS A 116 11.86 -13.23 11.06
C LYS A 116 11.41 -14.68 11.10
N LEU A 117 11.33 -15.29 12.29
CA LEU A 117 10.85 -16.66 12.47
C LEU A 117 9.40 -16.81 12.00
N ASP A 118 8.53 -15.88 12.40
CA ASP A 118 7.13 -15.87 12.02
C ASP A 118 6.93 -15.67 10.50
N PHE A 119 7.56 -14.65 9.92
CA PHE A 119 7.50 -14.38 8.48
C PHE A 119 8.02 -15.56 7.65
N SER A 120 9.15 -16.15 8.06
CA SER A 120 9.70 -17.34 7.41
C SER A 120 8.78 -18.56 7.53
N SER A 121 8.01 -18.66 8.62
CA SER A 121 7.04 -19.74 8.82
C SER A 121 5.83 -19.57 7.91
N VAL A 122 5.36 -18.33 7.69
CA VAL A 122 4.35 -18.01 6.68
C VAL A 122 4.83 -18.44 5.29
N GLY A 123 6.06 -18.08 4.89
CA GLY A 123 6.62 -18.49 3.59
C GLY A 123 6.76 -20.01 3.40
N LYS A 124 6.82 -20.78 4.50
CA LYS A 124 6.89 -22.26 4.48
C LYS A 124 5.51 -22.93 4.39
N MET A 125 4.41 -22.18 4.50
CA MET A 125 3.06 -22.74 4.41
C MET A 125 2.85 -23.43 3.05
N ARG A 126 2.13 -24.56 3.07
CA ARG A 126 1.82 -25.30 1.84
C ARG A 126 0.83 -24.50 0.99
N GLY A 127 1.13 -24.39 -0.29
CA GLY A 127 0.30 -23.67 -1.24
C GLY A 127 1.14 -22.90 -2.24
N VAL A 128 0.42 -22.19 -3.10
CA VAL A 128 0.94 -21.30 -4.14
C VAL A 128 0.45 -19.90 -3.78
N GLY A 129 1.38 -18.97 -3.61
CA GLY A 129 1.05 -17.68 -2.99
C GLY A 129 2.26 -16.88 -2.53
N TRP A 130 2.03 -16.06 -1.51
CA TRP A 130 2.96 -15.06 -1.01
C TRP A 130 3.01 -15.08 0.51
N ALA A 131 4.17 -14.70 1.05
CA ALA A 131 4.25 -14.22 2.43
C ALA A 131 4.42 -12.70 2.39
N ILE A 132 3.52 -11.98 3.07
CA ILE A 132 3.54 -10.51 3.10
C ILE A 132 3.55 -10.02 4.53
N CYS A 133 4.54 -9.18 4.85
CA CYS A 133 4.55 -8.36 6.06
C CYS A 133 3.84 -7.06 5.73
N TYR A 134 2.72 -6.84 6.40
CA TYR A 134 1.94 -5.62 6.30
C TYR A 134 2.19 -4.73 7.50
N VAL A 135 2.19 -3.42 7.29
CA VAL A 135 2.04 -2.43 8.36
C VAL A 135 0.57 -2.02 8.46
N ASN A 136 0.04 -2.08 9.69
CA ASN A 136 -1.24 -1.47 10.01
C ASN A 136 -1.02 0.03 10.07
N PRO A 137 -1.62 0.80 9.15
CA PRO A 137 -1.48 2.24 9.14
C PRO A 137 -1.76 2.87 10.51
N HIS A 138 -2.88 2.55 11.13
CA HIS A 138 -3.39 3.27 12.31
C HIS A 138 -2.49 3.24 13.55
N ASN A 139 -1.59 2.25 13.66
CA ASN A 139 -0.75 2.08 14.85
C ASN A 139 0.69 1.67 14.53
N GLY A 140 1.08 1.63 13.26
CA GLY A 140 2.43 1.24 12.83
C GLY A 140 2.80 -0.22 13.09
N ARG A 141 1.88 -1.06 13.57
CA ARG A 141 2.20 -2.46 13.90
C ARG A 141 2.33 -3.32 12.67
N LEU A 142 3.30 -4.22 12.72
CA LEU A 142 3.54 -5.22 11.69
C LEU A 142 2.70 -6.48 11.91
N SER A 143 2.27 -7.10 10.82
CA SER A 143 1.63 -8.42 10.83
C SER A 143 1.97 -9.20 9.55
N ASN A 144 2.22 -10.50 9.69
CA ASN A 144 2.59 -11.36 8.56
C ASN A 144 1.37 -12.19 8.11
N HIS A 145 1.13 -12.24 6.80
CA HIS A 145 -0.04 -12.90 6.22
C HIS A 145 0.33 -13.77 5.02
N TRP A 146 -0.36 -14.90 4.89
CA TRP A 146 -0.31 -15.73 3.69
C TRP A 146 -1.35 -15.24 2.68
N ILE A 147 -0.92 -14.95 1.46
CA ILE A 147 -1.82 -14.60 0.35
C ILE A 147 -1.85 -15.75 -0.64
N SER A 148 -3.01 -16.37 -0.83
CA SER A 148 -3.18 -17.45 -1.80
C SER A 148 -3.41 -16.88 -3.19
N LEU A 149 -2.78 -17.49 -4.20
CA LEU A 149 -2.75 -16.97 -5.56
C LEU A 149 -2.18 -15.55 -5.60
N HIS A 150 -2.94 -14.52 -5.97
CA HIS A 150 -2.52 -13.11 -5.87
C HIS A 150 -3.51 -12.25 -5.08
N GLU A 151 -4.80 -12.60 -5.14
CA GLU A 151 -5.91 -11.77 -4.68
C GLU A 151 -6.48 -12.21 -3.33
N ASN A 152 -6.27 -13.47 -2.92
CA ASN A 152 -6.99 -14.06 -1.79
C ASN A 152 -6.21 -13.93 -0.47
N GLY A 153 -6.76 -13.15 0.46
CA GLY A 153 -6.19 -12.96 1.80
C GLY A 153 -5.50 -11.61 2.00
N ASN A 154 -5.47 -10.75 0.98
CA ASN A 154 -4.95 -9.39 1.11
C ASN A 154 -5.73 -8.63 2.22
N ILE A 155 -5.00 -7.92 3.07
CA ILE A 155 -5.59 -7.19 4.19
C ILE A 155 -5.97 -5.78 3.72
N ALA A 156 -7.28 -5.55 3.54
CA ALA A 156 -7.79 -4.27 3.09
C ALA A 156 -7.35 -3.12 4.02
N GLY A 157 -6.82 -2.06 3.42
CA GLY A 157 -6.33 -0.88 4.13
C GLY A 157 -4.93 -1.01 4.72
N PHE A 158 -4.32 -2.21 4.77
CA PHE A 158 -2.95 -2.36 5.28
C PHE A 158 -1.93 -2.19 4.14
N ILE A 159 -0.73 -1.72 4.49
CA ILE A 159 0.31 -1.41 3.51
C ILE A 159 1.33 -2.54 3.45
N PRO A 160 1.60 -3.13 2.27
CA PRO A 160 2.57 -4.21 2.14
C PRO A 160 4.00 -3.64 2.26
N ALA A 161 4.65 -3.89 3.40
CA ALA A 161 6.01 -3.42 3.66
C ALA A 161 7.05 -4.31 2.98
N LEU A 162 6.93 -5.63 3.16
CA LEU A 162 7.81 -6.65 2.59
C LEU A 162 6.96 -7.77 1.99
N VAL A 163 7.21 -8.09 0.72
CA VAL A 163 6.47 -9.06 -0.10
C VAL A 163 7.46 -10.09 -0.61
N MET A 164 7.22 -11.36 -0.30
CA MET A 164 8.01 -12.51 -0.76
C MET A 164 7.12 -13.42 -1.62
N ASP A 165 7.50 -13.59 -2.88
CA ASP A 165 6.87 -14.57 -3.78
C ASP A 165 7.29 -15.98 -3.37
N VAL A 166 6.33 -16.88 -3.12
CA VAL A 166 6.63 -18.30 -2.86
C VAL A 166 5.92 -19.22 -3.86
N TRP A 167 5.52 -18.68 -5.00
CA TRP A 167 5.21 -19.46 -6.19
C TRP A 167 6.45 -20.22 -6.66
N GLU A 168 6.23 -21.39 -7.23
CA GLU A 168 7.29 -22.26 -7.72
C GLU A 168 8.17 -21.59 -8.79
N HIS A 169 7.60 -20.71 -9.63
CA HIS A 169 8.38 -19.98 -10.63
C HIS A 169 9.44 -19.05 -10.01
N ALA A 170 9.27 -18.64 -8.75
CA ALA A 170 10.20 -17.73 -8.08
C ALA A 170 11.51 -18.43 -7.66
N TYR A 171 11.52 -19.77 -7.61
CA TYR A 171 12.66 -20.50 -7.04
C TYR A 171 12.99 -21.84 -7.70
N LEU A 172 12.12 -22.47 -8.50
CA LEU A 172 12.34 -23.85 -8.97
C LEU A 172 13.53 -24.05 -9.91
N LEU A 173 14.03 -22.98 -10.53
CA LEU A 173 15.26 -23.06 -11.32
C LEU A 173 16.53 -23.16 -10.45
N ASP A 174 16.48 -22.65 -9.22
CA ASP A 174 17.61 -22.58 -8.29
C ASP A 174 17.50 -23.60 -7.15
N TYR A 175 16.27 -23.97 -6.77
CA TYR A 175 15.96 -24.79 -5.60
C TYR A 175 14.89 -25.84 -5.92
N LYS A 176 15.03 -27.04 -5.37
CA LYS A 176 13.98 -28.07 -5.47
C LYS A 176 12.74 -27.66 -4.66
N PRO A 177 11.56 -28.27 -4.93
CA PRO A 177 10.35 -28.02 -4.12
C PRO A 177 10.56 -28.22 -2.61
N SER A 178 11.42 -29.17 -2.22
CA SER A 178 11.77 -29.44 -0.81
C SER A 178 12.75 -28.43 -0.20
N GLU A 179 13.38 -27.59 -1.01
CA GLU A 179 14.43 -26.64 -0.62
C GLU A 179 13.90 -25.20 -0.50
N ARG A 180 12.57 -25.03 -0.36
CA ARG A 180 11.94 -23.72 -0.16
C ARG A 180 12.55 -22.91 0.99
N ALA A 181 12.99 -23.58 2.07
CA ALA A 181 13.67 -22.90 3.17
C ALA A 181 14.97 -22.22 2.72
N SER A 182 15.71 -22.82 1.79
CA SER A 182 16.94 -22.25 1.22
C SER A 182 16.63 -21.03 0.34
N TYR A 183 15.55 -21.07 -0.43
CA TYR A 183 15.06 -19.90 -1.17
C TYR A 183 14.70 -18.74 -0.24
N ILE A 184 14.02 -19.01 0.88
CA ILE A 184 13.67 -17.96 1.86
C ILE A 184 14.93 -17.28 2.40
N GLU A 185 15.98 -18.03 2.74
CA GLU A 185 17.25 -17.41 3.17
C GLU A 185 17.93 -16.61 2.05
N ALA A 186 17.84 -17.07 0.80
CA ALA A 186 18.32 -16.30 -0.35
C ALA A 186 17.53 -15.02 -0.56
N PHE A 187 16.20 -15.04 -0.39
CA PHE A 187 15.38 -13.84 -0.37
C PHE A 187 15.89 -12.85 0.69
N PHE A 188 16.06 -13.30 1.95
CA PHE A 188 16.59 -12.46 3.03
C PHE A 188 17.97 -11.85 2.74
N ALA A 189 18.84 -12.57 2.02
CA ALA A 189 20.16 -12.07 1.64
C ALA A 189 20.12 -10.91 0.65
N ASN A 190 19.03 -10.75 -0.09
CA ASN A 190 18.90 -9.76 -1.15
C ASN A 190 17.89 -8.64 -0.82
N ILE A 191 17.35 -8.58 0.39
CA ILE A 191 16.34 -7.57 0.74
C ILE A 191 16.93 -6.16 0.65
N ASP A 192 16.26 -5.29 -0.12
CA ASP A 192 16.44 -3.84 -0.08
C ASP A 192 15.65 -3.25 1.08
N TRP A 193 16.26 -3.26 2.26
CA TRP A 193 15.63 -2.70 3.45
C TRP A 193 15.28 -1.22 3.28
N LYS A 194 15.96 -0.45 2.42
CA LYS A 194 15.58 0.96 2.18
C LYS A 194 14.21 1.07 1.52
N SER A 195 13.87 0.14 0.64
CA SER A 195 12.55 0.10 0.00
C SER A 195 11.46 -0.33 0.98
N VAL A 196 11.77 -1.27 1.89
CA VAL A 196 10.87 -1.65 2.99
C VAL A 196 10.61 -0.45 3.92
N GLU A 197 11.66 0.22 4.39
CA GLU A 197 11.57 1.41 5.25
C GLU A 197 10.78 2.55 4.61
N ARG A 198 10.98 2.80 3.32
CA ARG A 198 10.22 3.81 2.58
C ARG A 198 8.72 3.55 2.65
N ARG A 199 8.29 2.29 2.57
CA ARG A 199 6.85 1.94 2.65
C ARG A 199 6.28 2.07 4.05
N LEU A 200 7.12 1.99 5.09
CA LEU A 200 6.71 2.36 6.45
C LEU A 200 6.49 3.87 6.55
N GLN A 201 7.33 4.69 5.90
CA GLN A 201 7.26 6.16 5.92
C GLN A 201 6.15 6.74 5.04
N LEU A 202 5.75 6.05 3.97
CA LEU A 202 4.62 6.46 3.13
C LEU A 202 3.27 6.45 3.88
N TYR A 203 3.28 5.95 5.11
CA TYR A 203 2.21 6.12 6.09
C TYR A 203 2.81 6.56 7.42
N GLU A 204 3.43 7.72 7.45
CA GLU A 204 3.32 8.49 8.68
C GLU A 204 1.81 8.76 8.89
N PRO A 205 1.19 8.26 9.97
CA PRO A 205 -0.01 8.93 10.46
C PRO A 205 0.39 10.40 10.64
N ALA A 206 -0.56 11.33 10.54
CA ALA A 206 -0.37 12.72 10.95
C ALA A 206 -0.07 12.84 12.47
N LEU A 207 1.03 12.25 12.90
CA LEU A 207 1.66 12.19 14.22
C LEU A 207 3.16 12.25 13.95
N VAL A 208 3.53 13.31 13.26
CA VAL A 208 4.90 13.68 13.01
C VAL A 208 5.45 14.18 14.35
N GLU A 209 6.31 13.41 15.01
CA GLU A 209 7.10 13.86 16.18
C GLU A 209 8.23 14.84 15.78
N ALA A 210 8.13 15.46 14.59
CA ALA A 210 9.06 16.46 14.07
C ALA A 210 8.36 17.46 13.14
N VAL A 211 7.21 18.00 13.55
CA VAL A 211 6.61 19.17 12.88
C VAL A 211 7.08 20.38 13.67
N SER A 212 7.64 21.37 13.00
CA SER A 212 7.82 22.67 13.68
C SER A 212 6.46 23.15 14.18
N LEU A 213 6.38 23.82 15.33
CA LEU A 213 5.12 24.37 15.83
C LEU A 213 4.37 25.19 14.75
N VAL A 214 5.12 25.82 13.85
CA VAL A 214 4.61 26.55 12.68
C VAL A 214 3.85 25.65 11.70
N GLU A 215 4.41 24.50 11.32
CA GLU A 215 3.76 23.56 10.40
C GLU A 215 2.50 22.91 11.03
N MET A 216 2.49 22.63 12.35
CA MET A 216 1.31 22.10 13.04
C MET A 216 0.14 23.09 12.98
N ILE A 217 0.43 24.35 13.34
CA ILE A 217 -0.58 25.41 13.33
C ILE A 217 -1.02 25.72 11.89
N THR A 218 -0.14 25.51 10.89
CA THR A 218 -0.49 25.68 9.47
C THR A 218 -1.47 24.61 9.00
N GLU A 219 -1.25 23.34 9.35
CA GLU A 219 -2.17 22.25 9.03
C GLU A 219 -3.53 22.41 9.75
N ASP A 220 -3.51 22.77 11.04
CA ASP A 220 -4.75 23.06 11.79
C ASP A 220 -5.53 24.21 11.13
N LEU A 221 -4.84 25.29 10.70
CA LEU A 221 -5.47 26.41 10.00
C LEU A 221 -6.07 26.01 8.64
N ILE A 222 -5.48 25.03 7.94
CA ILE A 222 -6.06 24.49 6.70
C ILE A 222 -7.34 23.71 7.01
N ALA A 223 -7.34 22.89 8.06
CA ALA A 223 -8.51 22.13 8.47
C ALA A 223 -9.68 23.05 8.87
N GLU A 224 -9.42 24.10 9.67
CA GLU A 224 -10.42 25.10 10.07
C GLU A 224 -11.03 25.81 8.85
N ARG A 225 -10.21 26.15 7.83
CA ARG A 225 -10.74 26.78 6.59
C ARG A 225 -11.68 25.86 5.81
N ILE A 226 -11.37 24.56 5.75
CA ILE A 226 -12.24 23.57 5.09
C ILE A 226 -13.55 23.42 5.87
N ALA A 227 -13.50 23.42 7.20
CA ALA A 227 -14.69 23.36 8.05
C ALA A 227 -15.58 24.61 7.86
N ILE A 228 -14.98 25.81 7.88
CA ILE A 228 -15.66 27.08 7.61
C ILE A 228 -16.41 27.06 6.27
N ASP A 229 -15.73 26.64 5.18
CA ASP A 229 -16.34 26.58 3.85
C ASP A 229 -17.49 25.56 3.83
N SER A 230 -17.31 24.41 4.47
CA SER A 230 -18.35 23.38 4.59
C SER A 230 -19.59 23.89 5.35
N TYR A 231 -19.39 24.59 6.48
CA TYR A 231 -20.50 25.16 7.25
C TYR A 231 -21.20 26.29 6.49
N ARG A 232 -20.47 27.12 5.74
CA ARG A 232 -21.07 28.14 4.86
C ARG A 232 -21.95 27.50 3.78
N GLU A 233 -21.50 26.41 3.17
CA GLU A 233 -22.31 25.66 2.20
C GLU A 233 -23.55 25.05 2.85
N MET A 234 -23.43 24.45 4.04
CA MET A 234 -24.57 23.89 4.78
C MET A 234 -25.58 24.97 5.17
N ILE A 235 -25.13 26.13 5.65
CA ILE A 235 -25.99 27.27 5.98
C ILE A 235 -26.72 27.77 4.72
N ALA A 236 -26.01 27.88 3.59
CA ALA A 236 -26.61 28.27 2.32
C ALA A 236 -27.65 27.25 1.83
N TYR A 237 -27.38 25.96 2.01
CA TYR A 237 -28.29 24.87 1.66
C TYR A 237 -29.55 24.86 2.53
N VAL A 238 -29.40 25.02 3.85
CA VAL A 238 -30.54 25.05 4.79
C VAL A 238 -31.41 26.30 4.56
N GLY A 239 -30.82 27.41 4.14
CA GLY A 239 -31.55 28.60 3.70
C GLY A 239 -32.48 29.15 4.79
N THR A 240 -33.77 29.32 4.48
CA THR A 240 -34.80 29.77 5.44
C THR A 240 -35.73 28.65 5.87
N ASP A 241 -35.49 27.43 5.40
CA ASP A 241 -36.43 26.31 5.53
C ASP A 241 -36.38 25.69 6.94
N ASP A 242 -35.21 25.72 7.58
CA ASP A 242 -35.03 25.33 8.98
C ASP A 242 -34.20 26.38 9.76
N PRO A 243 -34.87 27.37 10.37
CA PRO A 243 -34.22 28.41 11.16
C PRO A 243 -33.52 27.88 12.42
N THR A 244 -33.90 26.70 12.92
CA THR A 244 -33.31 26.13 14.14
C THR A 244 -31.96 25.51 13.80
N THR A 245 -31.92 24.64 12.79
CA THR A 245 -30.67 24.02 12.30
C THR A 245 -29.72 25.10 11.79
N ARG A 246 -30.22 26.10 11.06
CA ARG A 246 -29.41 27.22 10.60
C ARG A 246 -28.70 27.95 11.74
N LYS A 247 -29.39 28.27 12.85
CA LYS A 247 -28.77 28.95 13.99
C LYS A 247 -27.69 28.11 14.67
N VAL A 248 -27.86 26.80 14.72
CA VAL A 248 -26.84 25.89 15.26
C VAL A 248 -25.61 25.91 14.37
N LEU A 249 -25.78 25.79 13.05
CA LEU A 249 -24.68 25.84 12.08
C LEU A 249 -23.98 27.20 12.08
N GLU A 250 -24.72 28.31 12.20
CA GLU A 250 -24.15 29.66 12.33
C GLU A 250 -23.33 29.81 13.63
N GLY A 251 -23.77 29.18 14.72
CA GLY A 251 -23.02 29.16 15.98
C GLY A 251 -21.73 28.36 15.90
N ILE A 252 -21.75 27.21 15.20
CA ILE A 252 -20.55 26.42 14.95
C ILE A 252 -19.61 27.19 14.02
N LEU A 253 -20.12 27.74 12.91
CA LEU A 253 -19.33 28.56 11.99
C LEU A 253 -18.59 29.69 12.71
N ALA A 254 -19.25 30.40 13.62
CA ALA A 254 -18.62 31.47 14.38
C ALA A 254 -17.45 30.97 15.26
N GLN A 255 -17.57 29.76 15.83
CA GLN A 255 -16.52 29.14 16.62
C GLN A 255 -15.31 28.73 15.76
N GLU A 256 -15.55 28.13 14.58
CA GLU A 256 -14.48 27.77 13.65
C GLU A 256 -13.78 29.02 13.08
N GLU A 257 -14.53 30.10 12.81
CA GLU A 257 -13.95 31.39 12.39
C GLU A 257 -13.06 32.01 13.49
N GLU A 258 -13.47 31.93 14.76
CA GLU A 258 -12.66 32.36 15.91
C GLU A 258 -11.39 31.52 16.05
N HIS A 259 -11.50 30.19 15.98
CA HIS A 259 -10.34 29.30 16.02
C HIS A 259 -9.35 29.58 14.88
N ALA A 260 -9.84 29.79 13.65
CA ALA A 260 -9.00 30.13 12.51
C ALA A 260 -8.27 31.47 12.69
N GLU A 261 -8.91 32.46 13.31
CA GLU A 261 -8.29 33.76 13.62
C GLU A 261 -7.18 33.62 14.69
N ASP A 262 -7.43 32.80 15.72
CA ASP A 262 -6.44 32.52 16.77
C ASP A 262 -5.21 31.81 16.19
N LEU A 263 -5.40 30.75 15.40
CA LEU A 263 -4.31 30.02 14.74
C LEU A 263 -3.53 30.92 13.77
N ALA A 264 -4.22 31.76 12.99
CA ALA A 264 -3.58 32.71 12.09
C ALA A 264 -2.77 33.79 12.84
N SER A 265 -3.19 34.14 14.06
CA SER A 265 -2.45 35.06 14.93
C SER A 265 -1.22 34.40 15.52
N LEU A 266 -1.34 33.15 15.99
CA LEU A 266 -0.21 32.35 16.48
C LEU A 266 0.87 32.14 15.42
N LEU A 267 0.49 31.87 14.15
CA LEU A 267 1.46 31.77 13.05
C LEU A 267 2.25 33.06 12.82
N LYS A 268 1.61 34.23 12.99
CA LYS A 268 2.29 35.53 12.84
C LYS A 268 3.30 35.78 13.96
N GLU A 269 3.01 35.32 15.17
CA GLU A 269 3.89 35.47 16.33
C GLU A 269 5.13 34.56 16.27
N LEU A 270 5.00 33.39 15.66
CA LEU A 270 6.08 32.40 15.57
C LEU A 270 7.11 32.70 14.48
N GLY A 271 6.83 33.64 13.56
CA GLY A 271 7.72 34.03 12.46
C GLY A 271 7.81 32.96 11.36
N PRO A 272 8.35 33.31 10.17
CA PRO A 272 8.59 32.35 9.09
C PRO A 272 9.73 31.38 9.40
#